data_AF-A0A2T2S9J4-F1
#
_entry.id   AF-A0A2T2S9J4-F1
#
_cell.length_a   1.000
_cell.length_b   1.000
_cell.length_c   1.000
_cell.angle_alpha   90.00
_cell.angle_beta   90.00
_cell.angle_gamma   90.00
#
_symmetry.space_group_name_H-M   'P 1'
#
loop_
_entity.id
_entity.type
_entity.pdbx_description
1 polymer ?
#
loop_
_entity_poly.entity_id
_entity_poly.type
_entity_poly.pdbx_seq_one_letter_code
_entity_poly.pdbx_strand_id
1 'polypeptide(L)'
;LQGQGRTVGRLDSRYKGVDVKNAGDSYDYPAELTAWNHAFTPAINHYLRDVLGFETDLKYHVFGPVRPWNDEENDAGEHLRQAMAQNPYLNVMVQSGYYDGATDYFSAKYVMWNLGSRKTMRDRLRFEGYRSGHMMYLRSEDLKTANDHLREFIRDSIPEDGMPAKYGPDRK
;
A
#
# COMPACT_ATOMS: atom_id res chain seq x y z
N LEU A 1 -23.90 9.45 6.33
CA LEU A 1 -23.79 8.09 6.92
C LEU A 1 -24.04 8.11 8.43
N GLN A 2 -23.52 9.09 9.17
CA GLN A 2 -23.77 9.27 10.62
C GLN A 2 -25.26 9.33 11.00
N GLY A 3 -26.11 10.06 10.25
CA GLY A 3 -27.56 10.07 10.50
C GLY A 3 -28.28 8.72 10.30
N GLN A 4 -27.58 7.69 9.81
CA GLN A 4 -28.07 6.31 9.64
C GLN A 4 -27.39 5.32 10.60
N GLY A 5 -26.54 5.78 11.53
CA GLY A 5 -25.76 4.93 12.43
C GLY A 5 -24.74 4.02 11.75
N ARG A 6 -24.18 4.48 10.62
CA ARG A 6 -23.21 3.73 9.82
C ARG A 6 -21.88 4.45 9.73
N THR A 7 -20.81 3.67 9.80
CA THR A 7 -19.42 4.08 9.55
C THR A 7 -18.89 3.48 8.26
N VAL A 8 -17.76 4.02 7.80
CA VAL A 8 -17.00 3.48 6.66
C VAL A 8 -15.67 2.95 7.16
N GLY A 9 -15.15 1.94 6.47
CA GLY A 9 -13.83 1.40 6.79
C GLY A 9 -12.72 2.42 6.58
N ARG A 10 -11.72 2.42 7.47
CA ARG A 10 -10.54 3.28 7.36
C ARG A 10 -9.62 2.79 6.24
N LEU A 11 -9.40 1.48 6.15
CA LEU A 11 -8.56 0.88 5.12
C LEU A 11 -9.33 0.68 3.80
N ASP A 12 -10.66 0.66 3.81
CA ASP A 12 -11.45 0.60 2.59
C ASP A 12 -12.86 1.15 2.82
N SER A 13 -13.12 2.36 2.31
CA SER A 13 -14.37 3.08 2.54
C SER A 13 -15.59 2.44 1.87
N ARG A 14 -15.42 1.37 1.07
CA ARG A 14 -16.52 0.59 0.49
C ARG A 14 -17.16 -0.33 1.53
N TYR A 15 -16.44 -0.69 2.59
CA TYR A 15 -16.96 -1.46 3.70
C TYR A 15 -17.75 -0.54 4.63
N LYS A 16 -18.94 -1.01 5.05
CA LYS A 16 -19.82 -0.27 5.96
C LYS A 16 -19.86 -0.98 7.30
N GLY A 17 -19.51 -0.25 8.35
CA GLY A 17 -19.68 -0.67 9.74
C GLY A 17 -21.00 -0.18 10.31
N VAL A 18 -21.34 -0.71 11.48
CA VAL A 18 -22.43 -0.21 12.32
C VAL A 18 -21.81 0.23 13.63
N ASP A 19 -22.02 1.48 14.00
CA ASP A 19 -21.55 2.03 15.27
C ASP A 19 -22.74 2.17 16.23
N VAL A 20 -22.49 1.92 17.52
CA VAL A 20 -23.47 2.05 18.60
C VAL A 20 -23.81 3.53 18.85
N LYS A 21 -22.89 4.45 18.52
CA LYS A 21 -23.10 5.89 18.62
C LYS A 21 -22.98 6.55 17.24
N ASN A 22 -24.03 7.27 16.83
CA ASN A 22 -24.09 7.99 15.56
C ASN A 22 -23.08 9.17 15.44
N ALA A 23 -22.48 9.58 16.55
CA ALA A 23 -21.57 10.73 16.67
C ALA A 23 -20.39 10.44 17.61
N GLY A 24 -19.76 9.27 17.50
CA GLY A 24 -18.52 8.97 18.20
C GLY A 24 -17.32 9.69 17.57
N ASP A 25 -16.33 10.05 18.39
CA ASP A 25 -15.04 10.61 17.93
C ASP A 25 -14.13 9.54 17.27
N SER A 26 -14.49 8.27 17.41
CA SER A 26 -13.81 7.10 16.86
C SER A 26 -14.82 6.02 16.46
N TYR A 27 -14.47 5.19 15.47
CA TYR A 27 -15.26 4.02 15.09
C TYR A 27 -15.18 2.91 16.16
N ASP A 28 -16.27 2.15 16.34
CA ASP A 28 -16.31 1.04 17.31
C ASP A 28 -15.43 -0.15 16.87
N TYR A 29 -15.38 -0.44 15.57
CA TYR A 29 -14.48 -1.44 14.99
C TYR A 29 -14.19 -1.14 13.50
N PRO A 30 -13.02 -1.55 12.97
CA PRO A 30 -12.72 -1.45 11.54
C PRO A 30 -13.44 -2.55 10.77
N ALA A 31 -14.56 -2.22 10.11
CA ALA A 31 -15.44 -3.18 9.43
C ALA A 31 -14.73 -4.01 8.35
N GLU A 32 -13.85 -3.39 7.59
CA GLU A 32 -13.01 -4.00 6.59
C GLU A 32 -12.02 -5.01 7.20
N LEU A 33 -11.32 -4.63 8.27
CA LEU A 33 -10.32 -5.48 8.89
C LEU A 33 -10.96 -6.71 9.55
N THR A 34 -12.13 -6.55 10.18
CA THR A 34 -12.90 -7.68 10.72
C THR A 34 -13.29 -8.66 9.61
N ALA A 35 -13.80 -8.15 8.48
CA ALA A 35 -14.17 -9.00 7.35
C ALA A 35 -12.96 -9.74 6.76
N TRP A 36 -11.82 -9.05 6.60
CA TRP A 36 -10.58 -9.63 6.10
C TRP A 36 -10.01 -10.69 7.04
N ASN A 37 -9.97 -10.40 8.36
CA ASN A 37 -9.48 -11.35 9.34
C ASN A 37 -10.31 -12.64 9.35
N HIS A 38 -11.63 -12.52 9.27
CA HIS A 38 -12.50 -13.70 9.18
C HIS A 38 -12.26 -14.51 7.90
N ALA A 39 -12.01 -13.84 6.77
CA ALA A 39 -11.76 -14.52 5.50
C ALA A 39 -10.39 -15.22 5.46
N PHE A 40 -9.33 -14.58 5.96
CA PHE A 40 -7.96 -15.05 5.77
C PHE A 40 -7.39 -15.89 6.92
N THR A 41 -7.80 -15.63 8.17
CA THR A 41 -7.19 -16.31 9.35
C THR A 41 -7.40 -17.82 9.36
N PRO A 42 -8.61 -18.34 9.08
CA PRO A 42 -8.82 -19.79 9.03
C PRO A 42 -8.04 -20.44 7.88
N ALA A 43 -8.01 -19.77 6.72
CA ALA A 43 -7.37 -20.28 5.51
C ALA A 43 -5.85 -20.46 5.70
N ILE A 44 -5.16 -19.47 6.30
CA ILE A 44 -3.72 -19.60 6.56
C ILE A 44 -3.42 -20.65 7.63
N ASN A 45 -4.24 -20.76 8.68
CA ASN A 45 -4.04 -21.79 9.71
C ASN A 45 -4.17 -23.20 9.13
N HIS A 46 -5.18 -23.42 8.28
CA HIS A 46 -5.36 -24.68 7.56
C HIS A 46 -4.18 -24.95 6.62
N TYR A 47 -3.78 -23.96 5.82
CA TYR A 47 -2.67 -24.14 4.87
C TYR A 47 -1.35 -24.51 5.59
N LEU A 48 -1.01 -23.82 6.68
CA LEU A 48 0.20 -24.10 7.44
C LEU A 48 0.18 -25.51 8.05
N ARG A 49 -0.92 -25.90 8.71
CA ARG A 49 -0.99 -27.16 9.46
C ARG A 49 -1.23 -28.36 8.55
N ASP A 50 -2.23 -28.27 7.67
CA ASP A 50 -2.73 -29.43 6.94
C ASP A 50 -2.08 -29.60 5.56
N VAL A 51 -1.67 -28.49 4.91
CA VAL A 51 -1.03 -28.55 3.58
C VAL A 51 0.49 -28.59 3.69
N LEU A 52 1.09 -27.71 4.50
CA LEU A 52 2.54 -27.69 4.70
C LEU A 52 3.02 -28.65 5.79
N GLY A 53 2.12 -29.16 6.65
CA GLY A 53 2.50 -30.05 7.77
C GLY A 53 3.30 -29.34 8.87
N PHE A 54 3.21 -28.00 8.96
CA PHE A 54 3.93 -27.23 9.97
C PHE A 54 3.13 -27.21 11.29
N GLU A 55 3.62 -27.97 12.26
CA GLU A 55 3.05 -28.04 13.59
C GLU A 55 3.87 -27.24 14.60
N THR A 56 3.17 -26.40 15.37
CA THR A 56 3.74 -25.64 16.47
C THR A 56 2.68 -25.42 17.55
N ASP A 57 3.14 -25.33 18.80
CA ASP A 57 2.38 -24.90 19.97
C ASP A 57 2.25 -23.37 20.07
N LEU A 58 2.99 -22.63 19.23
CA LEU A 58 2.88 -21.18 19.16
C LEU A 58 1.52 -20.74 18.60
N LYS A 59 0.97 -19.71 19.22
CA LYS A 59 -0.26 -19.08 18.75
C LYS A 59 0.01 -18.28 17.48
N TYR A 60 -0.78 -18.54 16.43
CA TYR A 60 -0.76 -17.70 15.24
C TYR A 60 -1.41 -16.35 15.52
N HIS A 61 -0.61 -15.28 15.45
CA HIS A 61 -1.06 -13.91 15.62
C HIS A 61 -1.22 -13.24 14.25
N VAL A 62 -2.46 -12.96 13.84
CA VAL A 62 -2.74 -12.15 12.64
C VAL A 62 -2.18 -10.73 12.81
N PHE A 63 -2.22 -10.22 14.04
CA PHE A 63 -1.54 -9.01 14.48
C PHE A 63 -0.85 -9.28 15.82
N GLY A 64 0.42 -8.92 15.93
CA GLY A 64 1.21 -9.06 17.16
C GLY A 64 1.02 -7.88 18.12
N PRO A 65 1.18 -8.09 19.44
CA PRO A 65 1.12 -7.03 20.45
C PRO A 65 2.43 -6.22 20.48
N VAL A 66 2.77 -5.56 19.37
CA VAL A 66 4.06 -4.88 19.18
C VAL A 66 4.10 -3.46 19.75
N ARG A 67 3.16 -3.10 20.62
CA ARG A 67 3.07 -1.75 21.20
C ARG A 67 3.77 -1.67 22.56
N PRO A 68 4.43 -0.54 22.87
CA PRO A 68 4.62 0.63 22.01
C PRO A 68 5.64 0.37 20.88
N TRP A 69 5.32 0.84 19.67
CA TRP A 69 6.25 0.81 18.55
C TRP A 69 7.13 2.07 18.62
N ASN A 70 8.42 1.95 18.33
CA ASN A 70 9.29 3.12 18.25
C ASN A 70 9.18 3.74 16.84
N ASP A 71 8.60 4.94 16.77
CA ASP A 71 8.46 5.73 15.54
C ASP A 71 9.48 6.89 15.47
N GLU A 72 10.48 6.92 16.34
CA GLU A 72 11.58 7.89 16.28
C GLU A 72 12.36 7.76 14.96
N GLU A 73 12.86 8.89 14.45
CA GLU A 73 13.73 8.97 13.26
C GLU A 73 13.12 8.44 11.93
N ASN A 74 11.80 8.53 11.75
CA ASN A 74 11.18 8.15 10.48
C ASN A 74 11.40 9.20 9.37
N ASP A 75 12.52 9.09 8.66
CA ASP A 75 12.88 9.95 7.51
C ASP A 75 12.92 9.18 6.17
N ALA A 76 12.03 8.18 6.03
CA ALA A 76 12.00 7.32 4.85
C ALA A 76 11.84 8.10 3.52
N GLY A 77 11.13 9.22 3.54
CA GLY A 77 10.95 10.09 2.37
C GLY A 77 12.26 10.72 1.90
N GLU A 78 13.06 11.29 2.82
CA GLU A 78 14.36 11.88 2.49
C GLU A 78 15.36 10.81 2.07
N HIS A 79 15.39 9.66 2.75
CA HIS A 79 16.24 8.53 2.35
C HIS A 79 15.93 8.06 0.93
N LEU A 80 14.65 7.94 0.57
CA LEU A 80 14.25 7.60 -0.80
C LEU A 80 14.68 8.68 -1.80
N ARG A 81 14.50 9.96 -1.45
CA ARG A 81 14.94 11.10 -2.29
C ARG A 81 16.45 11.05 -2.55
N GLN A 82 17.24 10.79 -1.51
CA GLN A 82 18.70 10.67 -1.61
C GLN A 82 19.11 9.46 -2.45
N ALA A 83 18.50 8.30 -2.24
CA ALA A 83 18.76 7.09 -3.03
C ALA A 83 18.46 7.33 -4.52
N MET A 84 17.32 7.97 -4.83
CA MET A 84 16.99 8.35 -6.20
C MET A 84 17.97 9.36 -6.78
N ALA A 85 18.49 10.29 -5.97
CA ALA A 85 19.45 11.28 -6.42
C ALA A 85 20.84 10.68 -6.72
N GLN A 86 21.22 9.60 -6.03
CA GLN A 86 22.51 8.90 -6.22
C GLN A 86 22.45 7.81 -7.29
N ASN A 87 21.28 7.25 -7.55
CA ASN A 87 21.08 6.17 -8.52
C ASN A 87 20.18 6.62 -9.68
N PRO A 88 20.75 6.92 -10.87
CA PRO A 88 20.00 7.25 -12.09
C PRO A 88 19.05 6.14 -12.56
N TYR A 89 19.30 4.88 -12.21
CA TYR A 89 18.48 3.75 -12.62
C TYR A 89 17.32 3.46 -11.66
N LEU A 90 17.30 4.10 -10.48
CA LEU A 90 16.21 3.89 -9.54
C LEU A 90 14.94 4.57 -10.04
N ASN A 91 13.94 3.77 -10.39
CA ASN A 91 12.60 4.22 -10.70
C ASN A 91 11.67 3.86 -9.52
N VAL A 92 10.62 4.63 -9.30
CA VAL A 92 9.66 4.42 -8.21
C VAL A 92 8.26 4.41 -8.79
N MET A 93 7.49 3.36 -8.45
CA MET A 93 6.06 3.28 -8.73
C MET A 93 5.29 3.31 -7.42
N VAL A 94 4.23 4.12 -7.38
CA VAL A 94 3.26 4.17 -6.29
C VAL A 94 1.94 3.62 -6.80
N GLN A 95 1.44 2.56 -6.17
CA GLN A 95 0.12 2.01 -6.40
C GLN A 95 -0.79 2.41 -5.24
N SER A 96 -1.95 3.00 -5.50
CA SER A 96 -2.81 3.57 -4.45
C SER A 96 -4.29 3.26 -4.71
N GLY A 97 -5.00 2.88 -3.64
CA GLY A 97 -6.45 2.70 -3.68
C GLY A 97 -7.18 4.01 -3.39
N TYR A 98 -8.17 4.38 -4.22
CA TYR A 98 -8.96 5.59 -4.02
C TYR A 98 -9.82 5.59 -2.75
N TYR A 99 -10.10 4.42 -2.19
CA TYR A 99 -10.94 4.24 -1.01
C TYR A 99 -10.12 3.95 0.25
N ASP A 100 -8.79 4.07 0.19
CA ASP A 100 -7.91 3.95 1.34
C ASP A 100 -7.87 5.27 2.12
N GLY A 101 -8.33 5.24 3.37
CA GLY A 101 -8.27 6.37 4.29
C GLY A 101 -7.14 6.27 5.32
N ALA A 102 -6.31 5.21 5.29
CA ALA A 102 -5.12 5.09 6.14
C ALA A 102 -3.86 5.62 5.44
N THR A 103 -3.70 5.31 4.16
CA THR A 103 -2.64 5.82 3.29
C THR A 103 -3.26 6.42 2.03
N ASP A 104 -3.85 7.59 2.20
CA ASP A 104 -4.74 8.16 1.21
C ASP A 104 -4.03 8.62 -0.09
N TYR A 105 -4.81 8.67 -1.16
CA TYR A 105 -4.38 9.08 -2.49
C TYR A 105 -3.64 10.44 -2.49
N PHE A 106 -4.11 11.42 -1.72
CA PHE A 106 -3.52 12.76 -1.72
C PHE A 106 -2.19 12.78 -0.99
N SER A 107 -2.08 12.07 0.14
CA SER A 107 -0.80 11.85 0.82
C SER A 107 0.21 11.18 -0.10
N ALA A 108 -0.21 10.16 -0.86
CA ALA A 108 0.64 9.49 -1.84
C ALA A 108 1.12 10.45 -2.95
N LYS A 109 0.22 11.27 -3.51
CA LYS A 109 0.57 12.30 -4.50
C LYS A 109 1.49 13.38 -3.91
N TYR A 110 1.25 13.78 -2.67
CA TYR A 110 2.07 14.76 -1.97
C TYR A 110 3.52 14.28 -1.81
N VAL A 111 3.73 13.03 -1.39
CA VAL A 111 5.07 12.44 -1.32
C VAL A 111 5.76 12.47 -2.69
N MET A 112 5.06 12.10 -3.76
CA MET A 112 5.62 12.15 -5.11
C MET A 112 6.02 13.57 -5.55
N TRP A 113 5.24 14.59 -5.20
CA TRP A 113 5.59 15.98 -5.51
C TRP A 113 6.86 16.45 -4.79
N ASN A 114 7.04 16.03 -3.54
CA ASN A 114 8.24 16.34 -2.77
C ASN A 114 9.48 15.61 -3.32
N LEU A 115 9.35 14.34 -3.70
CA LEU A 115 10.41 13.57 -4.37
C LEU A 115 10.75 14.12 -5.76
N GLY A 116 9.72 14.56 -6.48
CA GLY A 116 9.78 14.98 -7.88
C GLY A 116 10.00 16.49 -8.10
N SER A 117 10.54 17.24 -7.15
CA SER A 117 10.66 18.71 -7.30
C SER A 117 11.42 19.12 -8.58
N ARG A 118 12.46 18.37 -8.97
CA ARG A 118 13.22 18.55 -10.23
C ARG A 118 12.72 17.63 -11.36
N LYS A 119 12.74 18.14 -12.60
CA LYS A 119 12.34 17.38 -13.81
C LYS A 119 13.05 16.02 -13.92
N THR A 120 14.35 15.98 -13.62
CA THR A 120 15.20 14.77 -13.62
C THR A 120 14.73 13.65 -12.69
N MET A 121 13.90 13.96 -11.68
CA MET A 121 13.33 12.99 -10.76
C MET A 121 11.93 12.57 -11.20
N ARG A 122 11.14 13.47 -11.79
CA ARG A 122 9.75 13.21 -12.20
C ARG A 122 9.64 12.11 -13.24
N ASP A 123 10.56 12.05 -14.19
CA ASP A 123 10.54 11.07 -15.28
C ASP A 123 10.76 9.62 -14.79
N ARG A 124 11.10 9.44 -13.50
CA ARG A 124 11.32 8.16 -12.83
C ARG A 124 10.25 7.81 -11.82
N LEU A 125 9.20 8.62 -11.72
CA LEU A 125 8.08 8.43 -10.82
C LEU A 125 6.84 8.01 -11.61
N ARG A 126 6.26 6.86 -11.29
CA ARG A 126 5.00 6.36 -11.84
C ARG A 126 3.94 6.30 -10.73
N PHE A 127 2.71 6.64 -11.06
CA PHE A 127 1.58 6.53 -10.13
C PHE A 127 0.44 5.78 -10.78
N GLU A 128 -0.14 4.83 -10.07
CA GLU A 128 -1.32 4.10 -10.50
C GLU A 128 -2.39 4.12 -9.41
N GLY A 129 -3.61 4.49 -9.80
CA GLY A 129 -4.76 4.58 -8.90
C GLY A 129 -5.82 3.54 -9.21
N TYR A 130 -6.34 2.86 -8.19
CA TYR A 130 -7.28 1.75 -8.32
C TYR A 130 -8.59 2.05 -7.59
N ARG A 131 -9.71 1.51 -8.11
CA ARG A 131 -11.03 1.61 -7.46
C ARG A 131 -11.17 0.60 -6.31
N SER A 132 -10.19 0.60 -5.41
CA SER A 132 -10.12 -0.22 -4.20
C SER A 132 -9.59 0.55 -3.00
N GLY A 133 -9.62 -0.07 -1.82
CA GLY A 133 -8.97 0.45 -0.62
C GLY A 133 -7.50 0.03 -0.51
N HIS A 134 -7.01 -0.02 0.72
CA HIS A 134 -5.64 -0.31 1.13
C HIS A 134 -5.10 -1.60 0.52
N MET A 135 -5.86 -2.69 0.64
CA MET A 135 -5.55 -3.96 -0.02
C MET A 135 -6.17 -3.99 -1.42
N MET A 136 -5.61 -3.20 -2.34
CA MET A 136 -6.14 -3.05 -3.71
C MET A 136 -6.29 -4.37 -4.47
N TYR A 137 -5.44 -5.34 -4.15
CA TYR A 137 -5.41 -6.67 -4.75
C TYR A 137 -6.59 -7.58 -4.35
N LEU A 138 -7.44 -7.18 -3.40
CA LEU A 138 -8.63 -7.97 -3.06
C LEU A 138 -9.72 -7.91 -4.13
N ARG A 139 -9.75 -6.85 -4.94
CA ARG A 139 -10.65 -6.76 -6.09
C ARG A 139 -9.94 -7.37 -7.29
N SER A 140 -10.47 -8.47 -7.82
CA SER A 140 -9.84 -9.24 -8.91
C SER A 140 -9.47 -8.40 -10.14
N GLU A 141 -10.34 -7.46 -10.53
CA GLU A 141 -10.07 -6.51 -11.62
C GLU A 141 -8.86 -5.62 -11.34
N ASP A 142 -8.76 -5.09 -10.12
CA ASP A 142 -7.66 -4.21 -9.71
C ASP A 142 -6.37 -5.03 -9.50
N LEU A 143 -6.46 -6.27 -9.00
CA LEU A 143 -5.32 -7.21 -8.91
C LEU A 143 -4.73 -7.49 -10.28
N LYS A 144 -5.57 -7.81 -11.27
CA LYS A 144 -5.12 -8.06 -12.65
C LYS A 144 -4.40 -6.83 -13.19
N THR A 145 -5.06 -5.67 -13.11
CA THR A 145 -4.52 -4.40 -13.62
C THR A 145 -3.24 -3.99 -12.90
N ALA A 146 -3.18 -4.13 -11.57
CA ALA A 146 -1.99 -3.83 -10.77
C ALA A 146 -0.80 -4.72 -11.12
N ASN A 147 -1.05 -6.00 -11.40
CA ASN A 147 -0.02 -6.91 -11.89
C ASN A 147 0.48 -6.54 -13.28
N ASP A 148 -0.41 -6.11 -14.18
CA ASP A 148 -0.03 -5.68 -15.52
C ASP A 148 0.82 -4.40 -15.47
N HIS A 149 0.42 -3.41 -14.67
CA HIS A 149 1.22 -2.21 -14.41
C HIS A 149 2.58 -2.52 -13.80
N LEU A 150 2.67 -3.50 -12.88
CA LEU A 150 3.95 -3.93 -12.31
C LEU A 150 4.87 -4.54 -13.38
N ARG A 151 4.33 -5.38 -14.27
CA ARG A 151 5.11 -5.98 -15.37
C ARG A 151 5.61 -4.92 -16.34
N GLU A 152 4.75 -3.96 -16.71
CA GLU A 152 5.14 -2.82 -17.53
C GLU A 152 6.23 -1.99 -16.85
N PHE A 153 6.03 -1.62 -15.58
CA PHE A 153 6.99 -0.83 -14.82
C PHE A 153 8.37 -1.50 -14.74
N ILE A 154 8.42 -2.81 -14.50
CA ILE A 154 9.68 -3.56 -14.48
C ILE A 154 10.37 -3.47 -15.85
N ARG A 155 9.64 -3.71 -16.95
CA ARG A 155 10.20 -3.64 -18.31
C ARG A 155 10.69 -2.24 -18.65
N ASP A 156 9.90 -1.21 -18.33
CA ASP A 156 10.22 0.19 -18.60
C ASP A 156 11.40 0.71 -17.75
N SER A 157 11.68 0.04 -16.63
CA SER A 157 12.73 0.43 -15.68
C SER A 157 14.06 -0.29 -15.88
N ILE A 158 14.09 -1.36 -16.68
CA ILE A 158 15.32 -2.09 -16.98
C ILE A 158 16.12 -1.27 -18.01
N PRO A 159 17.36 -0.86 -17.69
CA PRO A 159 18.22 -0.20 -18.66
C PRO A 159 18.66 -1.17 -19.75
N GLU A 160 18.94 -0.65 -20.95
CA GLU A 160 19.51 -1.45 -22.03
C GLU A 160 20.94 -1.92 -21.67
N ASP A 161 21.36 -3.04 -22.26
CA ASP A 161 22.71 -3.57 -22.05
C ASP A 161 23.77 -2.53 -22.46
N GLY A 162 24.67 -2.22 -21.53
CA GLY A 162 25.72 -1.22 -21.73
C GLY A 162 25.28 0.24 -21.62
N MET A 163 24.00 0.51 -21.28
CA MET A 163 23.50 1.87 -21.10
C MET A 163 24.17 2.55 -19.89
N PRO A 164 24.92 3.65 -20.07
CA PRO A 164 25.62 4.33 -18.97
C PRO A 164 24.64 5.08 -18.07
N ALA A 165 25.02 5.25 -16.80
CA ALA A 165 24.21 5.94 -15.82
C ALA A 165 24.21 7.44 -16.11
N LYS A 166 23.11 7.96 -16.68
CA LYS A 166 22.97 9.38 -17.03
C LYS A 166 21.87 10.06 -16.24
N TYR A 167 22.13 11.29 -15.80
CA TYR A 167 21.14 12.21 -15.25
C TYR A 167 20.68 13.16 -16.35
N GLY A 168 19.40 13.54 -16.36
CA GLY A 168 18.90 14.59 -17.25
C GLY A 168 17.90 14.10 -18.32
N PRO A 169 17.45 15.01 -19.19
CA PRO A 169 16.47 14.73 -20.24
C PRO A 169 16.97 13.74 -21.30
N ASP A 170 18.28 13.54 -21.43
CA ASP A 170 18.92 12.64 -22.41
C ASP A 170 19.14 11.21 -21.85
N ARG A 171 18.28 10.80 -20.89
CA ARG A 171 18.33 9.47 -20.23
C ARG A 171 17.70 8.36 -21.08
N LYS A 172 17.10 8.65 -22.24
CA LYS A 172 16.61 7.63 -23.19
C LYS A 172 17.29 7.84 -24.53
#